data_AF-A0A561ULE8-F1
#
_entry.id   AF-A0A561ULE8-F1
#
_cell.length_a   1.000
_cell.length_b   1.000
_cell.length_c   1.000
_cell.angle_alpha   90.00
_cell.angle_beta   90.00
_cell.angle_gamma   90.00
#
_symmetry.space_group_name_H-M   'P 1'
#
loop_
_entity.id
_entity.type
_entity.pdbx_description
1 polymer ?
#
loop_
_entity_poly.entity_id
_entity_poly.type
_entity_poly.pdbx_seq_one_letter_code
_entity_poly.pdbx_strand_id
1 'polypeptide(L)'
;MPWGDRRSTDTADSLRLAAAVAEVEGLHAALQHATDPARHRRLRADLARAAARLAGLAAAPPGRIPAQARFNSRRARRRAALVRGARWLAERLG
;
A
#
# COMPACT_ATOMS: atom_id res chain seq x y z
N MET A 1 -24.16 24.06 -2.47
CA MET A 1 -23.97 22.96 -1.48
C MET A 1 -22.92 21.98 -2.01
N PRO A 2 -21.64 22.03 -1.57
CA PRO A 2 -20.56 21.23 -2.16
C PRO A 2 -20.21 20.03 -1.25
N TRP A 3 -20.87 18.89 -1.46
CA TRP A 3 -20.60 17.65 -0.72
C TRP A 3 -20.14 16.48 -1.62
N GLY A 4 -20.22 16.62 -2.95
CA GLY A 4 -19.99 15.55 -3.92
C GLY A 4 -18.51 15.15 -4.11
N ASP A 5 -17.61 16.12 -4.25
CA ASP A 5 -16.22 15.83 -4.65
C ASP A 5 -15.41 15.04 -3.60
N ARG A 6 -15.72 15.23 -2.31
CA ARG A 6 -14.91 14.67 -1.21
C ARG A 6 -15.06 13.15 -1.04
N ARG A 7 -16.25 12.59 -1.32
CA ARG A 7 -16.46 11.13 -1.26
C ARG A 7 -15.76 10.43 -2.42
N SER A 8 -15.75 11.05 -3.59
CA SER A 8 -15.09 10.52 -4.78
C SER A 8 -13.57 10.43 -4.59
N THR A 9 -12.96 11.46 -3.99
CA THR A 9 -11.52 11.43 -3.68
C THR A 9 -11.14 10.36 -2.66
N ASP A 10 -11.92 10.19 -1.58
CA ASP A 10 -11.63 9.19 -0.55
C ASP A 10 -11.83 7.75 -1.05
N THR A 11 -12.83 7.56 -1.93
CA THR A 11 -13.05 6.29 -2.64
C THR A 11 -11.88 5.98 -3.57
N ALA A 12 -11.45 6.95 -4.39
CA ALA A 12 -10.32 6.79 -5.29
C ALA A 12 -9.03 6.45 -4.54
N ASP A 13 -8.74 7.11 -3.41
CA ASP A 13 -7.58 6.80 -2.57
C ASP A 13 -7.65 5.42 -1.93
N SER A 14 -8.86 4.97 -1.57
CA SER A 14 -9.07 3.62 -1.06
C SER A 14 -8.83 2.56 -2.13
N LEU A 15 -9.29 2.80 -3.37
CA LEU A 15 -9.07 1.93 -4.51
C LEU A 15 -7.59 1.86 -4.90
N ARG A 16 -6.89 3.00 -4.92
CA ARG A 16 -5.43 3.05 -5.17
C ARG A 16 -4.65 2.25 -4.12
N LEU A 17 -5.04 2.39 -2.84
CA LEU A 17 -4.42 1.63 -1.77
C LEU A 17 -4.69 0.12 -1.90
N ALA A 18 -5.93 -0.27 -2.22
CA ALA A 18 -6.29 -1.68 -2.43
C ALA A 18 -5.55 -2.29 -3.63
N ALA A 19 -5.46 -1.55 -4.73
CA ALA A 19 -4.71 -1.97 -5.92
C ALA A 19 -3.22 -2.16 -5.62
N ALA A 20 -2.61 -1.26 -4.85
CA ALA A 20 -1.21 -1.39 -4.45
C ALA A 20 -0.97 -2.61 -3.52
N VAL A 21 -1.93 -2.95 -2.66
CA VAL A 21 -1.85 -4.18 -1.86
C VAL A 21 -1.92 -5.43 -2.75
N ALA A 22 -2.88 -5.47 -3.67
CA ALA A 22 -3.02 -6.58 -4.61
C ALA A 22 -1.79 -6.75 -5.52
N GLU A 23 -1.14 -5.66 -5.93
CA GLU A 23 0.12 -5.69 -6.69
C GLU A 23 1.24 -6.37 -5.88
N VAL A 24 1.40 -6.00 -4.60
CA VAL A 24 2.41 -6.61 -3.71
C VAL A 24 2.13 -8.10 -3.50
N GLU A 25 0.87 -8.47 -3.23
CA GLU A 25 0.47 -9.87 -3.06
C GLU A 25 0.73 -10.70 -4.33
N GLY A 26 0.39 -10.16 -5.51
CA GLY A 26 0.63 -10.81 -6.79
C GLY A 26 2.12 -10.99 -7.10
N LEU A 27 2.94 -9.97 -6.84
CA LEU A 27 4.40 -10.06 -7.00
C LEU A 27 5.02 -11.07 -6.03
N HIS A 28 4.54 -11.12 -4.79
CA HIS A 28 5.00 -12.10 -3.81
C HIS A 28 4.64 -13.53 -4.23
N ALA A 29 3.41 -13.76 -4.67
CA ALA A 29 2.99 -15.06 -5.20
C ALA A 29 3.83 -15.47 -6.42
N ALA A 30 4.06 -14.56 -7.36
CA ALA A 30 4.92 -14.82 -8.52
C ALA A 30 6.37 -15.15 -8.12
N LEU A 31 6.90 -14.49 -7.08
CA LEU A 31 8.24 -14.74 -6.56
C LEU A 31 8.36 -16.16 -5.98
N GLN A 32 7.36 -16.62 -5.22
CA GLN A 32 7.34 -17.96 -4.62
C GLN A 32 7.36 -19.08 -5.67
N HIS A 33 6.87 -18.82 -6.88
CA HIS A 33 6.84 -19.78 -7.99
C HIS A 33 7.94 -19.55 -9.05
N ALA A 34 8.83 -18.56 -8.86
CA ALA A 34 9.90 -18.27 -9.80
C ALA A 34 11.07 -19.24 -9.61
N THR A 35 11.30 -20.12 -10.59
CA THR A 35 12.42 -21.06 -10.62
C THR A 35 13.68 -20.50 -11.29
N ASP A 36 13.53 -19.53 -12.19
CA ASP A 36 14.66 -18.86 -12.84
C ASP A 36 15.31 -17.80 -11.93
N PRO A 37 16.61 -17.88 -11.65
CA PRO A 37 17.33 -16.90 -10.82
C PRO A 37 17.27 -15.46 -11.35
N ALA A 38 17.26 -15.26 -12.67
CA ALA A 38 17.20 -13.92 -13.25
C ALA A 38 15.81 -13.29 -13.04
N ARG A 39 14.74 -14.05 -13.29
CA ARG A 39 13.36 -13.69 -12.99
C ARG A 39 13.15 -13.46 -11.49
N HIS A 40 13.70 -14.30 -10.63
CA HIS A 40 13.61 -14.15 -9.18
C HIS A 40 14.22 -12.81 -8.71
N ARG A 41 15.40 -12.43 -9.21
CA ARG A 41 16.01 -11.11 -8.91
C ARG A 41 15.15 -9.94 -9.38
N ARG A 42 14.58 -10.03 -10.58
CA ARG A 42 13.67 -8.98 -11.12
C ARG A 42 12.43 -8.84 -10.24
N LEU A 43 11.78 -9.95 -9.90
CA LEU A 43 10.59 -9.96 -9.04
C LEU A 43 10.88 -9.40 -7.64
N ARG A 44 12.06 -9.64 -7.06
CA ARG A 44 12.46 -9.01 -5.79
C ARG A 44 12.57 -7.48 -5.92
N ALA A 45 13.20 -6.99 -6.99
CA ALA A 45 13.32 -5.56 -7.23
C ALA A 45 11.95 -4.90 -7.49
N ASP A 46 11.06 -5.58 -8.23
CA ASP A 46 9.69 -5.13 -8.44
C ASP A 46 8.89 -5.09 -7.14
N LEU A 47 9.00 -6.13 -6.31
CA LEU A 47 8.37 -6.22 -5.00
C LEU A 47 8.85 -5.10 -4.06
N ALA A 48 10.16 -4.80 -4.06
CA ALA A 48 10.72 -3.68 -3.28
C ALA A 48 10.16 -2.32 -3.73
N ARG A 49 10.07 -2.08 -5.05
CA ARG A 49 9.48 -0.86 -5.61
C ARG A 49 7.99 -0.73 -5.28
N ALA A 50 7.23 -1.82 -5.43
CA ALA A 50 5.80 -1.86 -5.11
C ALA A 50 5.56 -1.61 -3.61
N ALA A 51 6.38 -2.20 -2.74
CA ALA A 51 6.32 -1.97 -1.30
C ALA A 51 6.62 -0.50 -0.94
N ALA A 52 7.65 0.12 -1.53
CA ALA A 52 7.94 1.54 -1.32
C ALA A 52 6.77 2.44 -1.72
N ARG A 53 6.14 2.16 -2.87
CA ARG A 53 4.94 2.87 -3.34
C ARG A 53 3.74 2.67 -2.41
N LEU A 54 3.50 1.44 -1.94
CA LEU A 54 2.44 1.15 -0.96
C LEU A 54 2.66 1.92 0.34
N ALA A 55 3.90 2.00 0.83
CA ALA A 55 4.24 2.78 2.03
C ALA A 55 3.91 4.27 1.84
N GLY A 56 4.25 4.85 0.68
CA GLY A 56 3.89 6.23 0.35
C GLY A 56 2.39 6.49 0.34
N LEU A 57 1.62 5.61 -0.31
CA LEU A 57 0.15 5.72 -0.38
C LEU A 57 -0.52 5.55 1.00
N ALA A 58 0.00 4.64 1.83
CA ALA A 58 -0.56 4.39 3.14
C ALA A 58 -0.19 5.48 4.16
N ALA A 59 0.95 6.14 4.00
CA ALA A 59 1.40 7.28 4.81
C ALA A 59 0.66 8.59 4.45
N ALA A 60 0.15 8.73 3.22
CA ALA A 60 -0.65 9.88 2.84
C ALA A 60 -1.89 9.99 3.74
N PRO A 61 -2.15 11.15 4.37
CA PRO A 61 -3.34 11.32 5.19
C PRO A 61 -4.58 11.16 4.31
N PRO A 62 -5.59 10.35 4.68
CA PRO A 62 -6.87 10.37 3.99
C PRO A 62 -7.42 11.80 4.06
N GLY A 63 -8.07 12.26 2.99
CA GLY A 63 -8.66 13.60 2.91
C GLY A 63 -9.35 13.98 4.24
N ARG A 64 -9.08 15.21 4.74
CA ARG A 64 -9.25 15.64 6.15
C ARG A 64 -10.41 14.95 6.89
N ILE A 65 -10.13 13.82 7.53
CA ILE A 65 -10.97 13.22 8.57
C ILE A 65 -10.84 14.10 9.84
N PRO A 66 -11.94 14.43 10.55
CA PRO A 66 -11.88 15.15 11.83
C PRO A 66 -10.83 14.51 12.75
N ALA A 67 -9.99 15.33 13.39
CA ALA A 67 -8.83 14.86 14.15
C ALA A 67 -9.20 13.78 15.18
N GLN A 68 -10.37 13.87 15.82
CA GLN A 68 -10.88 12.88 16.77
C GLN A 68 -11.17 11.49 16.16
N ALA A 69 -11.57 11.40 14.89
CA ALA A 69 -11.80 10.12 14.20
C ALA A 69 -10.51 9.53 13.58
N ARG A 70 -9.44 10.33 13.46
CA ARG A 70 -8.16 9.88 12.88
C ARG A 70 -7.39 8.94 13.80
N PHE A 71 -7.45 9.12 15.12
CA PHE A 71 -6.55 8.42 16.04
C PHE A 71 -7.02 7.03 16.47
N ASN A 72 -8.32 6.71 16.36
CA ASN A 72 -8.87 5.40 16.79
C ASN A 72 -9.61 4.60 15.70
N SER A 73 -9.67 5.07 14.46
CA SER A 73 -10.40 4.35 13.41
C SER A 73 -9.69 3.05 12.98
N ARG A 74 -10.49 1.99 12.72
CA ARG A 74 -10.01 0.72 12.16
C ARG A 74 -9.19 0.92 10.88
N ARG A 75 -9.56 1.91 10.07
CA ARG A 75 -8.87 2.27 8.82
C ARG A 75 -7.48 2.85 9.05
N ALA A 76 -7.32 3.72 10.05
CA ALA A 76 -6.01 4.25 10.45
C ALA A 76 -5.08 3.13 10.96
N ARG A 77 -5.58 2.24 11.82
CA ARG A 77 -4.82 1.07 12.29
C ARG A 77 -4.37 0.16 11.15
N ARG A 78 -5.26 -0.10 10.18
CA ARG A 78 -4.95 -0.90 8.99
C ARG A 78 -3.89 -0.23 8.10
N ARG A 79 -3.97 1.08 7.86
CA ARG A 79 -2.93 1.83 7.13
C ARG A 79 -1.58 1.78 7.83
N ALA A 80 -1.55 2.00 9.15
CA ALA A 80 -0.31 1.93 9.92
C ALA A 80 0.35 0.55 9.84
N ALA A 81 -0.44 -0.53 9.86
CA ALA A 81 0.07 -1.87 9.64
C ALA A 81 0.64 -2.06 8.22
N LEU A 82 -0.04 -1.55 7.19
CA LEU A 82 0.44 -1.58 5.80
C LEU A 82 1.76 -0.82 5.63
N VAL A 83 1.89 0.39 6.21
CA VAL A 83 3.14 1.16 6.18
C VAL A 83 4.27 0.37 6.80
N ARG A 84 4.06 -0.22 7.99
CA ARG A 84 5.09 -1.01 8.67
C ARG A 84 5.51 -2.25 7.87
N GLY A 85 4.54 -3.01 7.37
CA GLY A 85 4.80 -4.21 6.57
C GLY A 85 5.52 -3.89 5.25
N ALA A 86 5.10 -2.82 4.57
CA ALA A 86 5.71 -2.38 3.33
C ALA A 86 7.15 -1.88 3.52
N ARG A 87 7.42 -1.13 4.61
CA ARG A 87 8.79 -0.73 4.96
C ARG A 87 9.68 -1.93 5.25
N TRP A 88 9.21 -2.86 6.09
CA TRP A 88 9.95 -4.08 6.40
C TRP A 88 10.28 -4.91 5.14
N LEU A 89 9.34 -5.02 4.20
CA LEU A 89 9.57 -5.68 2.92
C LEU A 89 10.62 -4.95 2.08
N ALA A 90 10.53 -3.62 1.98
CA ALA A 90 11.50 -2.83 1.22
C ALA A 90 12.92 -2.96 1.77
N GLU A 91 13.09 -2.88 3.09
CA GLU A 91 14.38 -3.04 3.78
C GLU A 91 14.99 -4.44 3.62
N ARG A 92 14.16 -5.48 3.52
CA ARG A 92 14.63 -6.87 3.39
C ARG A 92 14.93 -7.30 1.96
N LEU A 93 14.42 -6.56 0.98
CA LEU A 93 14.50 -6.92 -0.44
C LEU A 93 15.40 -5.99 -1.26
N GLY A 94 15.62 -4.76 -0.79
CA GLY A 94 16.73 -3.91 -1.22
C GLY A 94 18.06 -4.42 -0.67
#